data_AF-A0A6N8BRT3-F1
#
_entry.id   AF-A0A6N8BRT3-F1
#
_cell.length_a   1.000
_cell.length_b   1.000
_cell.length_c   1.000
_cell.angle_alpha   90.00
_cell.angle_beta   90.00
_cell.angle_gamma   90.00
#
_symmetry.space_group_name_H-M   'P 1'
#
loop_
_entity.id
_entity.type
_entity.pdbx_description
1 polymer ?
#
loop_
_entity_poly.entity_id
_entity_poly.type
_entity_poly.pdbx_seq_one_letter_code
_entity_poly.pdbx_strand_id
1 'polypeptide(L)'
;MNDSSTRVSGMIWAGYVLLLLFSFSLYWSLLLWAGVAALALGYYQRRQARKEGSLAECAQAQWQVNTVWLALLLAGLGIGGIAGVAGWMGNDPTIMAKLDELSSGDKPPLEMLRQFWAIPGSKALIAFMCGSVLLYLVWTLKRTLQGLLSLWQGVAPASLGALRWLALLAAVLLQVGIPLVLL
;
A
#
# COMPACT_ATOMS: atom_id res chain seq x y z
N MET A 1 10.01 -4.29 39.09
CA MET A 1 8.90 -4.72 38.21
C MET A 1 8.45 -3.52 37.39
N ASN A 2 9.10 -3.23 36.25
CA ASN A 2 8.61 -2.23 35.27
C ASN A 2 9.23 -2.32 33.85
N ASP A 3 9.92 -3.41 33.51
CA ASP A 3 10.67 -3.50 32.23
C ASP A 3 9.91 -4.16 31.08
N SER A 4 8.79 -4.86 31.34
CA SER A 4 8.03 -5.54 30.29
C SER A 4 7.12 -4.58 29.52
N SER A 5 6.40 -3.69 30.20
CA SER A 5 5.44 -2.78 29.56
C SER A 5 6.12 -1.74 28.65
N THR A 6 7.28 -1.25 29.04
CA THR A 6 8.08 -0.29 28.25
C THR A 6 8.67 -0.96 27.00
N ARG A 7 9.12 -2.22 27.12
CA ARG A 7 9.68 -2.99 26.00
C ARG A 7 8.61 -3.37 24.98
N VAL A 8 7.41 -3.79 25.40
CA VAL A 8 6.31 -4.15 24.50
C VAL A 8 5.75 -2.92 23.78
N SER A 9 5.64 -1.78 24.48
CA SER A 9 5.28 -0.49 23.87
C SER A 9 6.29 -0.06 22.79
N GLY A 10 7.60 -0.18 23.07
CA GLY A 10 8.66 0.11 22.10
C GLY A 10 8.65 -0.80 20.87
N MET A 11 8.28 -2.07 21.03
CA MET A 11 8.16 -3.00 19.91
C MET A 11 6.98 -2.64 18.98
N ILE A 12 5.83 -2.25 19.52
CA ILE A 12 4.68 -1.81 18.71
C ILE A 12 5.04 -0.59 17.86
N TRP A 13 5.77 0.36 18.44
CA TRP A 13 6.35 1.50 17.72
C TRP A 13 7.25 1.08 16.56
N ALA A 14 8.17 0.13 16.79
CA ALA A 14 9.04 -0.39 15.73
C ALA A 14 8.22 -1.03 14.59
N GLY A 15 7.13 -1.72 14.90
CA GLY A 15 6.20 -2.27 13.89
C GLY A 15 5.58 -1.17 13.00
N TYR A 16 5.21 -0.03 13.58
CA TYR A 16 4.69 1.10 12.81
C TYR A 16 5.74 1.81 11.96
N VAL A 17 6.99 1.89 12.42
CA VAL A 17 8.10 2.41 11.61
C VAL A 17 8.34 1.51 10.39
N LEU A 18 8.32 0.18 10.58
CA LEU A 18 8.44 -0.76 9.47
C LEU A 18 7.27 -0.65 8.48
N LEU A 19 6.05 -0.46 8.97
CA LEU A 19 4.87 -0.21 8.12
C LEU A 19 4.95 1.11 7.35
N LEU A 20 5.55 2.13 7.97
CA LEU A 20 5.77 3.42 7.30
C LEU A 20 6.72 3.23 6.12
N LEU A 21 7.85 2.56 6.34
CA LEU A 21 8.79 2.21 5.27
C LEU A 21 8.12 1.36 4.18
N PHE A 22 7.38 0.33 4.58
CA PHE A 22 6.65 -0.54 3.67
C PHE A 22 5.63 0.21 2.79
N SER A 23 5.06 1.31 3.28
CA SER A 23 4.10 2.14 2.53
C SER A 23 4.73 2.84 1.29
N PHE A 24 6.06 2.86 1.20
CA PHE A 24 6.81 3.40 0.06
C PHE A 24 7.43 2.30 -0.82
N SER A 25 7.04 1.04 -0.64
CA SER A 25 7.63 -0.11 -1.34
C SER A 25 7.46 -0.09 -2.86
N LEU A 26 6.46 0.60 -3.40
CA LEU A 26 6.33 0.79 -4.85
C LEU A 26 7.36 1.76 -5.44
N TYR A 27 7.93 2.66 -4.64
CA TYR A 27 9.02 3.54 -5.08
C TYR A 27 10.38 2.84 -4.94
N TRP A 28 10.58 2.09 -3.86
CA TRP A 28 11.83 1.41 -3.58
C TRP A 28 11.58 -0.05 -3.18
N SER A 29 11.86 -0.98 -4.10
CA SER A 29 11.51 -2.41 -3.96
C SER A 29 12.11 -3.07 -2.71
N LEU A 30 13.28 -2.61 -2.23
CA LEU A 30 13.90 -3.10 -0.99
C LEU A 30 12.99 -2.93 0.24
N LEU A 31 12.09 -1.93 0.24
CA LEU A 31 11.18 -1.67 1.36
C LEU A 31 10.06 -2.72 1.48
N LEU A 32 9.90 -3.62 0.50
CA LEU A 32 9.02 -4.80 0.65
C LEU A 32 9.47 -5.68 1.83
N TRP A 33 10.79 -5.78 2.08
CA TRP A 33 11.32 -6.51 3.22
C TRP A 33 10.89 -5.91 4.56
N ALA A 34 10.65 -4.60 4.63
CA ALA A 34 10.09 -3.96 5.82
C ALA A 34 8.67 -4.47 6.12
N GLY A 35 7.88 -4.78 5.08
CA GLY A 35 6.56 -5.40 5.24
C GLY A 35 6.63 -6.81 5.80
N VAL A 36 7.58 -7.62 5.33
CA VAL A 36 7.84 -8.97 5.86
C VAL A 36 8.28 -8.91 7.33
N ALA A 37 9.20 -8.00 7.64
CA ALA A 37 9.64 -7.75 9.02
C ALA A 37 8.47 -7.29 9.92
N ALA A 38 7.62 -6.38 9.42
CA ALA A 38 6.43 -5.91 10.13
C ALA A 38 5.43 -7.05 10.40
N LEU A 39 5.24 -7.97 9.45
CA LEU A 39 4.41 -9.17 9.64
C LEU A 39 4.97 -10.07 10.74
N ALA A 40 6.25 -10.45 10.63
CA ALA A 40 6.90 -11.31 11.61
C ALA A 40 6.83 -10.71 13.02
N LEU A 41 7.12 -9.41 13.12
CA LEU A 41 7.05 -8.66 14.37
C LEU A 41 5.61 -8.57 14.90
N GLY A 42 4.62 -8.28 14.05
CA GLY A 42 3.21 -8.22 14.43
C GLY A 42 2.66 -9.55 14.93
N TYR A 43 3.02 -10.68 14.30
CA TYR A 43 2.64 -12.01 14.80
C TYR A 43 3.30 -12.32 16.15
N TYR A 44 4.58 -11.98 16.31
CA TYR A 44 5.30 -12.15 17.57
C TYR A 44 4.65 -11.32 18.69
N GLN A 45 4.40 -10.03 18.43
CA GLN A 45 3.76 -9.11 19.39
C GLN A 45 2.36 -9.60 19.78
N ARG A 46 1.56 -10.04 18.81
CA ARG A 46 0.22 -10.61 19.09
C ARG A 46 0.32 -11.82 20.01
N ARG A 47 1.33 -12.67 19.83
CA ARG A 47 1.55 -13.85 20.68
C ARG A 47 1.95 -13.45 22.10
N GLN A 48 2.80 -12.42 22.26
CA GLN A 48 3.21 -11.92 23.58
C GLN A 48 2.07 -11.20 24.30
N ALA A 49 1.37 -10.28 23.64
CA ALA A 49 0.24 -9.56 24.22
C ALA A 49 -0.88 -10.50 24.70
N ARG A 50 -1.10 -11.62 24.00
CA ARG A 50 -2.02 -12.68 24.44
C ARG A 50 -1.57 -13.40 25.72
N LYS A 51 -0.26 -13.62 25.88
CA LYS A 51 0.30 -14.22 27.10
C LYS A 51 0.22 -13.27 28.29
N GLU A 52 0.36 -11.97 28.02
CA GLU A 52 0.32 -10.90 29.03
C GLU A 52 -1.10 -10.42 29.34
N GLY A 53 -2.12 -10.88 28.61
CA GLY A 53 -3.52 -10.48 28.79
C GLY A 53 -3.85 -9.07 28.32
N SER A 54 -2.94 -8.42 27.59
CA SER A 54 -3.08 -7.02 27.14
C SER A 54 -3.93 -6.92 25.87
N LEU A 55 -5.20 -6.53 26.04
CA LEU A 55 -6.16 -6.40 24.93
C LEU A 55 -5.79 -5.27 23.95
N ALA A 56 -5.29 -4.14 24.46
CA ALA A 56 -4.95 -2.98 23.65
C ALA A 56 -3.78 -3.28 22.70
N GLU A 57 -2.71 -3.90 23.20
CA GLU A 57 -1.53 -4.26 22.41
C GLU A 57 -1.84 -5.36 21.40
N CYS A 58 -2.72 -6.31 21.75
CA CYS A 58 -3.22 -7.31 20.81
C CYS A 58 -3.99 -6.66 19.65
N ALA A 59 -4.80 -5.62 19.92
CA ALA A 59 -5.52 -4.88 18.89
C ALA A 59 -4.57 -4.09 17.96
N GLN A 60 -3.52 -3.50 18.52
CA GLN A 60 -2.47 -2.79 17.77
C GLN A 60 -1.69 -3.77 16.86
N ALA A 61 -1.20 -4.88 17.41
CA ALA A 61 -0.48 -5.89 16.64
C ALA A 61 -1.36 -6.53 15.54
N GLN A 62 -2.64 -6.77 15.83
CA GLN A 62 -3.59 -7.26 14.83
C GLN A 62 -3.81 -6.23 13.71
N TRP A 63 -3.90 -4.95 14.05
CA TRP A 63 -4.05 -3.88 13.07
C TRP A 63 -2.84 -3.79 12.14
N GLN A 64 -1.62 -3.94 12.67
CA GLN A 64 -0.39 -3.96 11.88
C GLN A 64 -0.40 -5.12 10.88
N VAL A 65 -0.66 -6.34 11.36
CA VAL A 65 -0.75 -7.55 10.52
C VAL A 65 -1.83 -7.41 9.45
N ASN A 66 -3.02 -6.94 9.81
CA ASN A 66 -4.11 -6.70 8.86
C ASN A 66 -3.75 -5.64 7.82
N THR A 67 -2.92 -4.65 8.17
CA THR A 67 -2.50 -3.61 7.24
C THR A 67 -1.59 -4.19 6.16
N VAL A 68 -0.61 -5.04 6.52
CA VAL A 68 0.23 -5.70 5.52
C VAL A 68 -0.58 -6.65 4.64
N TRP A 69 -1.45 -7.47 5.23
CA TRP A 69 -2.31 -8.38 4.44
C TRP A 69 -3.23 -7.62 3.49
N LEU A 70 -3.81 -6.50 3.94
CA LEU A 70 -4.64 -5.69 3.08
C LEU A 70 -3.83 -5.08 1.93
N ALA A 71 -2.60 -4.64 2.18
CA ALA A 71 -1.72 -4.16 1.12
C ALA A 71 -1.40 -5.27 0.11
N LEU A 72 -1.10 -6.49 0.56
CA LEU A 72 -0.89 -7.64 -0.32
C LEU A 72 -2.13 -7.97 -1.15
N LEU A 73 -3.32 -7.91 -0.55
CA LEU A 73 -4.58 -8.09 -1.28
C LEU A 73 -4.78 -7.00 -2.34
N LEU A 74 -4.52 -5.73 -2.00
CA LEU A 74 -4.62 -4.63 -2.96
C LEU A 74 -3.61 -4.78 -4.10
N ALA A 75 -2.38 -5.20 -3.81
CA ALA A 75 -1.38 -5.48 -4.82
C ALA A 75 -1.81 -6.64 -5.73
N GLY A 76 -2.32 -7.74 -5.16
CA GLY A 76 -2.83 -8.88 -5.92
C GLY A 76 -4.02 -8.52 -6.80
N LEU A 77 -4.97 -7.73 -6.28
CA LEU A 77 -6.10 -7.21 -7.06
C LEU A 77 -5.66 -6.27 -8.18
N GLY A 78 -4.67 -5.40 -7.91
CA GLY A 78 -4.09 -4.52 -8.93
C GLY A 78 -3.44 -5.30 -10.05
N ILE A 79 -2.52 -6.22 -9.71
CA ILE A 79 -1.83 -7.08 -10.68
C ILE A 79 -2.84 -7.94 -11.45
N GLY A 80 -3.78 -8.59 -10.75
CA GLY A 80 -4.80 -9.42 -11.37
C GLY A 80 -5.71 -8.66 -12.33
N GLY A 81 -6.12 -7.44 -11.98
CA GLY A 81 -6.92 -6.60 -12.86
C GLY A 81 -6.15 -6.10 -14.08
N ILE A 82 -4.89 -5.69 -13.90
CA ILE A 82 -4.00 -5.31 -15.02
C ILE A 82 -3.79 -6.51 -15.96
N ALA A 83 -3.46 -7.68 -15.41
CA ALA A 83 -3.27 -8.90 -16.19
C ALA A 83 -4.56 -9.35 -16.88
N GLY A 84 -5.73 -9.17 -16.25
CA GLY A 84 -7.03 -9.47 -16.84
C GLY A 84 -7.35 -8.58 -18.03
N VAL A 85 -7.15 -7.26 -17.90
CA VAL A 85 -7.35 -6.31 -19.01
C VAL A 85 -6.34 -6.56 -20.13
N ALA A 86 -5.06 -6.74 -19.79
CA ALA A 86 -4.02 -7.03 -20.76
C ALA A 86 -4.25 -8.37 -21.49
N GLY A 87 -4.68 -9.40 -20.77
CA GLY A 87 -5.02 -10.71 -21.34
C GLY A 87 -6.23 -10.65 -22.27
N TRP A 88 -7.26 -9.86 -21.92
CA TRP A 88 -8.38 -9.61 -22.81
C TRP A 88 -7.94 -8.87 -24.08
N MET A 89 -7.11 -7.83 -23.94
CA MET A 89 -6.54 -7.09 -25.09
C MET A 89 -5.66 -7.98 -25.98
N GLY A 90 -4.91 -8.91 -25.38
CA GLY A 90 -4.06 -9.85 -26.11
C GLY A 90 -4.78 -10.99 -26.81
N ASN A 91 -6.04 -11.24 -26.46
CA ASN A 91 -6.86 -12.23 -27.15
C ASN A 91 -7.48 -11.69 -28.46
N ASP A 92 -7.47 -10.38 -28.66
CA ASP A 92 -7.93 -9.75 -29.90
C ASP A 92 -6.74 -9.48 -30.85
N PRO A 93 -6.64 -10.22 -31.97
CA PRO A 93 -5.53 -10.06 -32.91
C PRO A 93 -5.50 -8.66 -33.55
N THR A 94 -6.63 -7.94 -33.62
CA THR A 94 -6.66 -6.58 -34.13
C THR A 94 -6.07 -5.56 -33.15
N ILE A 95 -6.18 -5.84 -31.85
CA ILE A 95 -5.56 -5.02 -30.79
C ILE A 95 -4.06 -5.30 -30.74
N MET A 96 -3.64 -6.57 -30.84
CA MET A 96 -2.23 -6.95 -30.90
C MET A 96 -1.51 -6.34 -32.11
N ALA A 97 -2.12 -6.34 -33.30
CA ALA A 97 -1.55 -5.67 -34.47
C ALA A 97 -1.34 -4.16 -34.25
N LYS A 98 -2.27 -3.48 -33.58
CA LYS A 98 -2.15 -2.05 -33.23
C LYS A 98 -1.08 -1.78 -32.18
N LEU A 99 -0.88 -2.71 -31.23
CA LEU A 99 0.17 -2.62 -30.23
C LEU A 99 1.55 -2.86 -30.85
N ASP A 100 1.68 -3.81 -31.78
CA ASP A 100 2.90 -4.05 -32.53
C ASP A 100 3.28 -2.83 -33.39
N GLU A 101 2.30 -2.21 -34.06
CA GLU A 101 2.48 -0.98 -34.84
C GLU A 101 2.85 0.24 -33.98
N LEU A 102 2.50 0.24 -32.69
CA LEU A 102 2.96 1.23 -31.73
C LEU A 102 4.38 0.92 -31.23
N SER A 103 4.77 -0.35 -31.13
CA SER A 103 6.09 -0.73 -30.62
C SER A 103 7.23 -0.48 -31.59
N SER A 104 6.93 -0.35 -32.89
CA SER A 104 7.93 -0.10 -33.95
C SER A 104 8.63 1.26 -33.86
N GLY A 105 8.13 2.21 -33.05
CA GLY A 105 8.88 3.40 -32.64
C GLY A 105 9.02 4.53 -33.67
N ASP A 106 8.44 4.40 -34.86
CA ASP A 106 8.61 5.38 -35.96
C ASP A 106 7.80 6.69 -35.80
N LYS A 107 6.98 6.82 -34.76
CA LYS A 107 6.03 7.94 -34.58
C LYS A 107 6.43 8.85 -33.41
N PRO A 108 6.14 10.17 -33.48
CA PRO A 108 6.43 11.08 -32.38
C PRO A 108 5.62 10.72 -31.11
N PRO A 109 6.15 10.98 -29.89
CA PRO A 109 5.59 10.44 -28.63
C PRO A 109 4.13 10.82 -28.37
N LEU A 110 3.74 12.05 -28.76
CA LEU A 110 2.37 12.55 -28.58
C LEU A 110 1.37 11.83 -29.50
N GLU A 111 1.84 11.39 -30.67
CA GLU A 111 1.06 10.66 -31.66
C GLU A 111 0.92 9.18 -31.27
N MET A 112 2.00 8.59 -30.71
CA MET A 112 1.95 7.28 -30.06
C MET A 112 0.94 7.25 -28.91
N LEU A 113 0.94 8.28 -28.05
CA LEU A 113 -0.01 8.39 -26.96
C LEU A 113 -1.46 8.48 -27.47
N ARG A 114 -1.71 9.30 -28.49
CA ARG A 114 -3.05 9.44 -29.10
C ARG A 114 -3.53 8.12 -29.70
N GLN A 115 -2.66 7.40 -30.39
CA GLN A 115 -2.96 6.09 -30.97
C GLN A 115 -3.18 5.02 -29.88
N PHE A 116 -2.39 5.03 -28.81
CA PHE A 116 -2.60 4.16 -27.66
C PHE A 116 -3.98 4.39 -27.01
N TRP A 117 -4.36 5.65 -26.78
CA TRP A 117 -5.66 6.03 -26.22
C TRP A 117 -6.87 5.66 -27.10
N ALA A 118 -6.63 5.45 -28.40
CA ALA A 118 -7.65 4.99 -29.35
C ALA A 118 -7.86 3.46 -29.32
N ILE A 119 -6.96 2.70 -28.69
CA ILE A 119 -7.10 1.24 -28.56
C ILE A 119 -8.21 0.92 -27.53
N PRO A 120 -9.19 0.07 -27.87
CA PRO A 120 -10.16 -0.44 -26.91
C PRO A 120 -9.46 -1.12 -25.72
N GLY A 121 -9.80 -0.74 -24.49
CA GLY A 121 -9.17 -1.28 -23.27
C GLY A 121 -7.99 -0.47 -22.73
N SER A 122 -7.34 0.38 -23.52
CA SER A 122 -6.22 1.24 -23.06
C SER A 122 -6.61 2.17 -21.90
N LYS A 123 -7.76 2.82 -21.99
CA LYS A 123 -8.30 3.71 -20.96
C LYS A 123 -8.58 2.95 -19.67
N ALA A 124 -9.15 1.74 -19.81
CA ALA A 124 -9.44 0.86 -18.68
C ALA A 124 -8.13 0.38 -18.02
N LEU A 125 -7.12 0.02 -18.82
CA LEU A 125 -5.81 -0.41 -18.35
C LEU A 125 -5.11 0.71 -17.56
N ILE A 126 -5.06 1.93 -18.10
CA ILE A 126 -4.49 3.10 -17.40
C ILE A 126 -5.29 3.38 -16.13
N ALA A 127 -6.62 3.42 -16.20
CA ALA A 127 -7.45 3.69 -15.04
C ALA A 127 -7.26 2.64 -13.94
N PHE A 128 -7.12 1.36 -14.30
CA PHE A 128 -6.85 0.28 -13.36
C PHE A 128 -5.44 0.38 -12.77
N MET A 129 -4.42 0.68 -13.58
CA MET A 129 -3.06 0.93 -13.10
C MET A 129 -3.02 2.11 -12.13
N CYS A 130 -3.44 3.30 -12.56
CA CYS A 130 -3.40 4.50 -11.73
C CYS A 130 -4.27 4.34 -10.48
N GLY A 131 -5.49 3.81 -10.64
CA GLY A 131 -6.42 3.59 -9.54
C GLY A 131 -5.89 2.60 -8.51
N SER A 132 -5.35 1.46 -8.95
CA SER A 132 -4.80 0.44 -8.04
C SER A 132 -3.52 0.91 -7.33
N VAL A 133 -2.63 1.61 -8.04
CA VAL A 133 -1.41 2.19 -7.45
C VAL A 133 -1.76 3.26 -6.42
N LEU A 134 -2.65 4.20 -6.76
CA LEU A 134 -3.10 5.24 -5.83
C LEU A 134 -3.78 4.63 -4.60
N LEU A 135 -4.66 3.65 -4.82
CA LEU A 135 -5.35 2.97 -3.73
C LEU A 135 -4.35 2.25 -2.83
N TYR A 136 -3.38 1.54 -3.39
CA TYR A 136 -2.33 0.88 -2.62
C TYR A 136 -1.52 1.89 -1.79
N LEU A 137 -0.99 2.95 -2.41
CA LEU A 137 -0.12 3.92 -1.76
C LEU A 137 -0.83 4.68 -0.64
N VAL A 138 -1.99 5.26 -0.94
CA VAL A 138 -2.73 6.11 -0.01
C VAL A 138 -3.34 5.27 1.11
N TRP A 139 -3.91 4.11 0.78
CA TRP A 139 -4.62 3.30 1.77
C TRP A 139 -3.68 2.63 2.77
N THR A 140 -2.54 2.13 2.31
CA THR A 140 -1.53 1.51 3.17
C THR A 140 -0.95 2.55 4.13
N LEU A 141 -0.59 3.74 3.61
CA LEU A 141 -0.05 4.81 4.45
C LEU A 141 -1.10 5.36 5.43
N LYS A 142 -2.34 5.58 4.98
CA LYS A 142 -3.46 6.00 5.85
C LYS A 142 -3.62 5.06 7.04
N ARG A 143 -3.66 3.74 6.81
CA ARG A 143 -3.82 2.75 7.89
C ARG A 143 -2.65 2.76 8.87
N THR A 144 -1.43 2.96 8.36
CA THR A 144 -0.23 3.10 9.18
C THR A 144 -0.30 4.35 10.07
N LEU A 145 -0.65 5.50 9.50
CA LEU A 145 -0.81 6.76 10.25
C LEU A 145 -1.97 6.69 11.25
N GLN A 146 -3.09 6.06 10.89
CA GLN A 146 -4.21 5.83 11.80
C GLN A 146 -3.78 4.96 13.00
N GLY A 147 -2.99 3.92 12.75
CA GLY A 147 -2.42 3.08 13.80
C GLY A 147 -1.45 3.86 14.71
N LEU A 148 -0.55 4.64 14.13
CA LEU A 148 0.34 5.55 14.87
C LEU A 148 -0.45 6.51 15.75
N LEU A 149 -1.40 7.28 15.19
CA LEU A 149 -2.22 8.23 15.95
C LEU A 149 -2.99 7.54 17.09
N SER A 150 -3.46 6.31 16.89
CA SER A 150 -4.16 5.55 17.93
C SER A 150 -3.25 5.16 19.08
N LEU A 151 -1.99 4.86 18.78
CA LEU A 151 -0.97 4.55 19.77
C LEU A 151 -0.67 5.78 20.64
N TRP A 152 -0.56 6.97 20.05
CA TRP A 152 -0.39 8.23 20.77
C TRP A 152 -1.55 8.54 21.72
N GLN A 153 -2.77 8.15 21.35
CA GLN A 153 -3.97 8.38 22.15
C GLN A 153 -4.29 7.24 23.12
N GLY A 154 -3.52 6.13 23.08
CA GLY A 154 -3.79 4.95 23.90
C GLY A 154 -5.12 4.26 23.55
N VAL A 155 -5.65 4.46 22.34
CA VAL A 155 -6.94 3.91 21.89
C VAL A 155 -6.74 2.82 20.84
N ALA A 156 -7.79 2.03 20.61
CA ALA A 156 -7.76 1.06 19.52
C ALA A 156 -7.74 1.78 18.15
N PRO A 157 -7.03 1.24 17.14
CA PRO A 157 -6.93 1.89 15.83
C PRO A 157 -8.28 2.11 15.15
N ALA A 158 -9.23 1.19 15.36
CA ALA A 158 -10.57 1.26 14.77
C ALA A 158 -11.47 2.33 15.41
N SER A 159 -11.20 2.75 16.65
CA SER A 159 -11.99 3.76 17.37
C SER A 159 -11.52 5.19 17.14
N LEU A 160 -10.54 5.40 16.25
CA LEU A 160 -9.99 6.71 15.92
C LEU A 160 -11.01 7.52 15.09
N GLY A 161 -11.95 8.19 15.74
CA GLY A 161 -13.12 8.86 15.15
C GLY A 161 -12.80 9.86 14.02
N ALA A 162 -12.79 11.17 14.30
CA ALA A 162 -12.56 12.19 13.28
C ALA A 162 -11.10 12.20 12.74
N LEU A 163 -10.14 11.77 13.57
CA LEU A 163 -8.72 11.75 13.23
C LEU A 163 -8.37 10.78 12.07
N ARG A 164 -9.25 9.85 11.72
CA ARG A 164 -9.08 9.01 10.51
C ARG A 164 -9.00 9.84 9.23
N TRP A 165 -9.66 11.00 9.20
CA TRP A 165 -9.63 11.91 8.06
C TRP A 165 -8.33 12.71 8.01
N LEU A 166 -7.77 13.07 9.17
CA LEU A 166 -6.43 13.64 9.26
C LEU A 166 -5.37 12.63 8.81
N ALA A 167 -5.49 11.35 9.18
CA ALA A 167 -4.61 10.30 8.69
C ALA A 167 -4.69 10.13 7.17
N LEU A 168 -5.88 10.27 6.57
CA LEU A 168 -6.05 10.25 5.12
C LEU A 168 -5.39 11.47 4.45
N LEU A 169 -5.64 12.67 4.97
CA LEU A 169 -5.06 13.90 4.43
C LEU A 169 -3.53 13.87 4.51
N ALA A 170 -2.98 13.46 5.66
CA ALA A 170 -1.55 13.27 5.83
C ALA A 170 -0.99 12.19 4.89
N ALA A 171 -1.71 11.09 4.67
CA ALA A 171 -1.28 10.06 3.73
C ALA A 171 -1.19 10.59 2.29
N VAL A 172 -2.17 11.38 1.84
CA VAL A 172 -2.14 12.01 0.51
C VAL A 172 -0.97 12.99 0.42
N LEU A 173 -0.80 13.87 1.40
CA LEU A 173 0.30 14.86 1.40
C LEU A 173 1.68 14.19 1.39
N LEU A 174 1.87 13.13 2.17
CA LEU A 174 3.15 12.41 2.23
C LEU A 174 3.41 11.61 0.95
N GLN A 175 2.39 10.98 0.36
CA GLN A 175 2.55 10.24 -0.90
C GLN A 175 2.80 11.16 -2.11
N VAL A 176 2.34 12.41 -2.07
CA VAL A 176 2.61 13.39 -3.13
C VAL A 176 3.91 14.15 -2.86
N GLY A 177 4.13 14.57 -1.62
CA GLY A 177 5.24 15.45 -1.25
C GLY A 177 6.60 14.75 -1.19
N ILE A 178 6.68 13.51 -0.70
CA ILE A 178 7.96 12.79 -0.57
C ILE A 178 8.58 12.49 -1.94
N PRO A 179 7.83 11.94 -2.93
CA PRO A 179 8.38 11.73 -4.26
C PRO A 179 8.81 13.03 -4.93
N LEU A 180 8.06 14.13 -4.73
CA LEU A 180 8.35 15.42 -5.37
C LEU A 180 9.63 16.09 -4.84
N VAL A 181 10.11 15.69 -3.65
CA VAL A 181 11.34 16.22 -3.04
C VAL A 181 12.54 15.28 -3.26
N LEU A 182 12.29 13.97 -3.44
CA LEU A 182 13.33 12.95 -3.55
C LEU A 182 13.61 12.47 -5.00
N LEU A 183 12.72 12.78 -5.96
CA LEU A 183 12.91 12.57 -7.41
C LEU A 183 13.34 13.87 -8.09
#